data_AF-A0A5J5BCZ2-F1
#
_entry.id   AF-A0A5J5BCZ2-F1
#
_cell.length_a   1.000
_cell.length_b   1.000
_cell.length_c   1.000
_cell.angle_alpha   90.00
_cell.angle_beta   90.00
_cell.angle_gamma   90.00
#
_symmetry.space_group_name_H-M   'P 1'
#
loop_
_entity.id
_entity.type
_entity.pdbx_description
1 polymer ?
#
loop_
_entity_poly.entity_id
_entity_poly.type
_entity_poly.pdbx_seq_one_letter_code
_entity_poly.pdbx_strand_id
1 'polypeptide(L)'
;MQALLKLVADCSVVALNPSRKDSINDSPLKIALFSLAKMCAHPPCRQCLRSSELFPVIGRLRQSPEPTIANYASVIISKTSEA
;
A
#
# COMPACT_ATOMS: atom_id res chain seq x y z
N MET A 1 6.10 11.29 -2.46
CA MET A 1 5.68 9.96 -2.95
C MET A 1 6.73 8.89 -2.72
N GLN A 2 7.99 9.06 -3.17
CA GLN A 2 9.01 8.00 -3.04
C GLN A 2 9.25 7.52 -1.60
N ALA A 3 9.24 8.42 -0.61
CA ALA A 3 9.35 8.02 0.80
C ALA A 3 8.20 7.09 1.27
N LEU A 4 6.96 7.37 0.83
CA LEU A 4 5.80 6.52 1.17
C LEU A 4 5.90 5.16 0.50
N LEU A 5 6.33 5.12 -0.76
CA LEU A 5 6.57 3.89 -1.50
C LEU A 5 7.64 3.03 -0.80
N LYS A 6 8.75 3.64 -0.39
CA LYS A 6 9.80 2.95 0.38
C LYS A 6 9.25 2.39 1.69
N LEU A 7 8.47 3.16 2.44
CA LEU A 7 7.85 2.68 3.69
C LEU A 7 6.89 1.50 3.46
N VAL A 8 6.11 1.52 2.39
CA VAL A 8 5.28 0.37 2.00
C VAL A 8 6.16 -0.84 1.70
N ALA A 9 7.26 -0.68 0.97
CA ALA A 9 8.19 -1.77 0.68
C ALA A 9 8.74 -2.41 1.97
N ASP A 10 9.26 -1.58 2.88
CA ASP A 10 9.87 -2.04 4.13
C ASP A 10 8.84 -2.72 5.05
N CYS A 11 7.64 -2.15 5.22
CA CYS A 11 6.63 -2.70 6.13
C CYS A 11 5.81 -3.86 5.52
N SER A 12 5.65 -3.92 4.20
CA SER A 12 4.85 -4.97 3.54
C SER A 12 5.52 -6.34 3.58
N VAL A 13 6.86 -6.41 3.62
CA VAL A 13 7.58 -7.67 3.88
C VAL A 13 7.16 -8.27 5.22
N VAL A 14 6.96 -7.44 6.24
CA VAL A 14 6.51 -7.91 7.56
C VAL A 14 5.03 -8.27 7.52
N ALA A 15 4.17 -7.40 6.98
CA ALA A 15 2.73 -7.62 6.93
C ALA A 15 2.30 -8.85 6.11
N LEU A 16 3.07 -9.21 5.08
CA LEU A 16 2.80 -10.37 4.22
C LEU A 16 3.41 -11.68 4.76
N ASN A 17 4.17 -11.62 5.87
CA ASN A 17 4.77 -12.79 6.52
C ASN A 17 4.08 -13.05 7.88
N PRO A 18 3.10 -13.98 7.94
CA PRO A 18 2.29 -14.21 9.15
C PRO A 18 3.08 -14.75 10.34
N SER A 19 4.29 -15.29 10.13
CA SER A 19 5.18 -15.75 11.21
C SER A 19 5.81 -14.62 12.03
N ARG A 20 5.82 -13.38 11.52
CA ARG A 20 6.28 -12.19 12.26
C ARG A 20 5.08 -11.29 12.55
N LYS A 21 4.31 -11.66 13.58
CA LYS A 21 3.20 -10.85 14.08
C LYS A 21 3.73 -9.64 14.85
N ASP A 22 4.35 -8.71 14.12
CA ASP A 22 4.88 -7.46 14.65
C ASP A 22 3.89 -6.32 14.37
N SER A 23 2.97 -6.09 15.31
CA SER A 23 2.02 -4.95 15.27
C SER A 23 2.71 -3.57 15.23
N ILE A 24 4.04 -3.51 15.43
CA ILE A 24 4.83 -2.28 15.36
C ILE A 24 4.83 -1.71 13.93
N ASN A 25 4.79 -2.58 12.91
CA ASN A 25 4.84 -2.16 11.50
C ASN A 25 3.44 -1.87 10.90
N ASP A 26 2.37 -2.22 11.60
CA ASP A 26 0.99 -1.96 11.18
C ASP A 26 0.69 -0.46 11.10
N SER A 27 1.06 0.30 12.13
CA SER A 27 0.83 1.75 12.18
C SER A 27 1.52 2.51 11.04
N PRO A 28 2.84 2.38 10.79
CA PRO A 28 3.49 3.06 9.68
C PRO A 28 2.97 2.59 8.32
N LEU A 29 2.65 1.30 8.14
CA LEU A 29 2.09 0.80 6.89
C LEU A 29 0.69 1.39 6.62
N LYS A 30 -0.19 1.45 7.62
CA LYS A 30 -1.52 2.06 7.51
C LYS A 30 -1.42 3.54 7.15
N ILE A 31 -0.52 4.28 7.79
CA ILE A 31 -0.30 5.71 7.49
C ILE A 31 0.21 5.89 6.05
N ALA A 32 1.14 5.05 5.59
CA ALA A 32 1.64 5.12 4.23
C ALA A 32 0.57 4.79 3.20
N LEU A 33 -0.20 3.72 3.40
CA LEU A 33 -1.28 3.33 2.50
C LEU A 33 -2.40 4.38 2.47
N PHE A 34 -2.79 4.93 3.62
CA PHE A 34 -3.74 6.03 3.69
C PHE A 34 -3.26 7.25 2.88
N SER A 35 -1.99 7.63 3.09
CA SER A 35 -1.39 8.77 2.38
C SER A 35 -1.31 8.52 0.87
N LEU A 36 -0.91 7.32 0.45
CA LEU A 36 -0.87 6.93 -0.96
C LEU A 36 -2.28 6.92 -1.59
N ALA A 37 -3.29 6.43 -0.88
CA ALA A 37 -4.68 6.44 -1.34
C ALA A 37 -5.18 7.87 -1.60
N LYS A 38 -4.83 8.83 -0.73
CA LYS A 38 -5.12 10.25 -0.96
C LYS A 38 -4.38 10.81 -2.17
N MET A 39 -3.10 10.47 -2.33
CA MET A 39 -2.31 10.91 -3.49
C MET A 39 -2.86 10.38 -4.82
N CYS A 40 -3.51 9.21 -4.83
CA CYS A 40 -4.15 8.64 -6.03
C CYS A 40 -5.30 9.49 -6.59
N ALA A 41 -5.77 10.52 -5.86
CA ALA A 41 -6.65 11.54 -6.43
C ALA A 41 -5.99 12.31 -7.60
N HIS A 42 -4.66 12.40 -7.61
CA HIS A 42 -3.91 13.08 -8.67
C HIS A 42 -3.50 12.09 -9.76
N PRO A 43 -3.83 12.33 -11.05
CA PRO A 43 -3.46 11.44 -12.16
C PRO A 43 -1.97 11.07 -12.26
N PRO A 44 -1.01 12.00 -12.07
CA PRO A 44 0.41 11.66 -12.11
C PRO A 44 0.81 10.64 -11.05
N CYS A 45 0.16 10.69 -9.89
CA CYS A 45 0.40 9.76 -8.79
C CYS A 45 -0.05 8.34 -9.14
N ARG A 46 -1.19 8.20 -9.83
CA ARG A 46 -1.69 6.90 -10.31
C ARG A 46 -0.75 6.29 -11.36
N GLN A 47 -0.26 7.10 -12.29
CA GLN A 47 0.67 6.63 -13.32
C GLN A 47 2.01 6.20 -12.72
N CYS A 48 2.56 7.00 -11.80
CA CYS A 48 3.76 6.62 -11.05
C CYS A 48 3.59 5.32 -10.27
N LEU A 49 2.42 5.11 -9.63
CA LEU A 49 2.11 3.88 -8.91
C LEU A 49 2.01 2.67 -9.85
N ARG A 50 1.34 2.79 -11.01
CA ARG A 50 1.27 1.69 -12.00
C ARG A 50 2.65 1.26 -12.48
N SER A 51 3.54 2.21 -12.74
CA SER A 51 4.90 1.93 -13.21
C SER A 51 5.85 1.51 -12.09
N SER A 52 5.41 1.53 -10.83
CA SER A 52 6.24 1.15 -9.68
C SER A 52 6.21 -0.37 -9.48
N GLU A 53 7.37 -0.94 -9.16
CA GLU A 53 7.51 -2.34 -8.75
C GLU A 53 6.71 -2.71 -7.49
N LEU A 54 6.23 -1.70 -6.76
CA LEU A 54 5.39 -1.88 -5.56
C LEU A 54 3.91 -2.06 -5.87
N PHE A 55 3.47 -1.82 -7.10
CA PHE A 55 2.09 -2.07 -7.50
C PHE A 55 1.62 -3.51 -7.22
N PRO A 56 2.35 -4.58 -7.60
CA PRO A 56 1.98 -5.94 -7.25
C PRO A 56 2.01 -6.20 -5.74
N VAL A 57 2.91 -5.54 -5.00
CA VAL A 57 2.99 -5.65 -3.54
C VAL A 57 1.73 -5.08 -2.88
N ILE A 58 1.29 -3.89 -3.31
CA ILE A 58 0.02 -3.29 -2.86
C ILE A 58 -1.16 -4.20 -3.24
N GLY A 59 -1.12 -4.83 -4.42
CA GLY A 59 -2.11 -5.83 -4.82
C GLY A 59 -2.22 -7.00 -3.82
N ARG A 60 -1.09 -7.51 -3.34
CA ARG A 60 -1.06 -8.58 -2.32
C ARG A 60 -1.57 -8.11 -0.95
N LEU A 61 -1.33 -6.86 -0.57
CA LEU A 61 -1.82 -6.31 0.70
C LEU A 61 -3.36 -6.31 0.81
N ARG A 62 -4.09 -6.40 -0.30
CA ARG A 62 -5.56 -6.62 -0.30
C ARG A 62 -5.99 -7.90 0.40
N GLN A 63 -5.10 -8.89 0.46
CA GLN A 63 -5.34 -10.18 1.14
C GLN A 63 -4.81 -10.19 2.58
N SER A 64 -4.37 -9.04 3.10
CA SER A 64 -3.89 -8.94 4.47
C SER A 64 -4.99 -9.34 5.46
N PRO A 65 -4.66 -10.09 6.54
CA PRO A 65 -5.61 -10.40 7.60
C PRO A 65 -6.02 -9.16 8.41
N GLU A 66 -5.32 -8.03 8.22
CA GLU A 66 -5.68 -6.76 8.84
C GLU A 66 -6.62 -5.95 7.91
N PRO A 67 -7.86 -5.67 8.36
CA PRO A 67 -8.91 -5.13 7.48
C PRO A 67 -8.61 -3.71 6.99
N THR A 68 -7.91 -2.89 7.77
CA THR A 68 -7.60 -1.50 7.39
C THR A 68 -6.59 -1.46 6.24
N ILE A 69 -5.55 -2.26 6.30
CA ILE A 69 -4.52 -2.45 5.28
C ILE A 69 -5.16 -2.99 4.01
N ALA A 70 -5.99 -4.05 4.13
CA ALA A 70 -6.70 -4.63 3.00
C ALA A 70 -7.60 -3.60 2.31
N ASN A 71 -8.34 -2.80 3.09
CA ASN A 71 -9.20 -1.73 2.57
C ASN A 71 -8.39 -0.65 1.84
N TYR A 72 -7.34 -0.09 2.46
CA TYR A 72 -6.53 0.95 1.81
C TYR A 72 -5.83 0.44 0.55
N ALA A 73 -5.29 -0.78 0.57
CA ALA A 73 -4.72 -1.41 -0.60
C ALA A 73 -5.76 -1.55 -1.73
N SER A 74 -7.00 -1.97 -1.41
CA SER A 74 -8.08 -2.09 -2.39
C SER A 74 -8.46 -0.73 -2.99
N VAL A 75 -8.52 0.33 -2.17
CA VAL A 75 -8.76 1.70 -2.65
C VAL A 75 -7.65 2.16 -3.59
N ILE A 76 -6.38 1.92 -3.25
CA ILE A 76 -5.25 2.30 -4.11
C ILE A 76 -5.34 1.58 -5.46
N ILE A 77 -5.56 0.26 -5.46
CA ILE A 77 -5.68 -0.52 -6.71
C ILE A 77 -6.87 -0.05 -7.54
N SER A 78 -8.03 0.18 -6.92
CA SER A 78 -9.23 0.62 -7.62
C SER A 78 -9.03 2.02 -8.22
N LYS A 79 -8.55 2.98 -7.43
CA LYS A 79 -8.23 4.33 -7.91
C LYS A 79 -7.19 4.29 -9.00
N THR A 80 -6.18 3.43 -8.84
CA THR A 80 -5.16 3.27 -9.86
C THR A 80 -5.79 2.73 -11.13
N SER A 81 -6.77 1.83 -11.11
CA SER A 81 -7.44 1.35 -12.35
C SER A 81 -8.27 2.41 -13.08
N GLU A 82 -8.76 3.45 -12.40
CA GLU A 82 -9.46 4.58 -13.01
C GLU A 82 -8.47 5.41 -13.86
N ALA A 83 -8.77 5.57 -15.16
CA ALA A 83 -7.95 6.33 -16.11
C ALA A 83 -7.94 7.82 -15.75
#